data_AF-A0AAP2SCX5-F1
#
_entry.id   AF-A0AAP2SCX5-F1
#
_cell.length_a   1.000
_cell.length_b   1.000
_cell.length_c   1.000
_cell.angle_alpha   90.00
_cell.angle_beta   90.00
_cell.angle_gamma   90.00
#
_symmetry.space_group_name_H-M   'P 1'
#
loop_
_entity.id
_entity.type
_entity.pdbx_description
1 polymer ?
#
loop_
_entity_poly.entity_id
_entity_poly.type
_entity_poly.pdbx_seq_one_letter_code
_entity_poly.pdbx_strand_id
1 'polypeptide(L)'
;MYSKVEDFLKDDDFIKYVLDDAPESAFHWDKLLKEHAELLKVFEEAKNVLLVSDEAMEVMTLSEERKLKHRIFTTLEINNMDY
;
A
#
# COMPACT_ATOMS: atom_id res chain seq x y z
N MET A 1 3.39 22.87 -8.32
CA MET A 1 2.09 23.18 -7.68
C MET A 1 1.26 21.92 -7.81
N TYR A 2 0.81 21.35 -6.71
CA TYR A 2 -0.03 20.16 -6.74
C TYR A 2 -1.41 20.53 -7.25
N SER A 3 -1.94 19.76 -8.20
CA SER A 3 -3.28 19.98 -8.75
C SER A 3 -4.01 18.70 -9.10
N LYS A 4 -3.26 17.62 -9.31
CA LYS A 4 -3.77 16.30 -9.72
C LYS A 4 -3.11 15.20 -8.90
N VAL A 5 -3.75 14.04 -8.85
CA VAL A 5 -3.19 12.81 -8.26
C VAL A 5 -1.80 12.50 -8.82
N GLU A 6 -1.61 12.64 -10.14
CA GLU A 6 -0.33 12.40 -10.82
C GLU A 6 0.82 13.28 -10.31
N ASP A 7 0.53 14.49 -9.80
CA ASP A 7 1.57 15.38 -9.28
C ASP A 7 2.15 14.82 -7.98
N PHE A 8 1.31 14.22 -7.13
CA PHE A 8 1.71 13.56 -5.90
C PHE A 8 2.43 12.23 -6.18
N LEU A 9 1.96 11.46 -7.17
CA LEU A 9 2.57 10.16 -7.53
C LEU A 9 3.92 10.30 -8.25
N LYS A 10 4.33 11.51 -8.63
CA LYS A 10 5.67 11.82 -9.16
C LYS A 10 6.62 12.37 -8.11
N ASP A 11 6.12 12.65 -6.92
CA ASP A 11 6.90 13.22 -5.83
C ASP A 11 7.43 12.10 -4.93
N ASP A 12 8.75 11.91 -4.94
CA ASP A 12 9.41 10.87 -4.16
C ASP A 12 9.24 11.06 -2.65
N ASP A 13 9.17 12.32 -2.16
CA ASP A 13 8.96 12.61 -0.74
C ASP A 13 7.52 12.24 -0.33
N PHE A 14 6.55 12.43 -1.21
CA PHE A 14 5.18 11.98 -0.99
C PHE A 14 5.10 10.46 -0.96
N ILE A 15 5.70 9.79 -1.95
CA ILE A 15 5.68 8.32 -2.02
C ILE A 15 6.34 7.72 -0.77
N LYS A 16 7.51 8.22 -0.34
CA LYS A 16 8.16 7.76 0.90
C LYS A 16 7.32 8.07 2.13
N TYR A 17 6.70 9.24 2.21
CA TYR A 17 5.81 9.55 3.32
C TYR A 17 4.66 8.54 3.46
N VAL A 18 4.08 8.12 2.34
CA VAL A 18 2.95 7.18 2.34
C VAL A 18 3.40 5.73 2.56
N LEU A 19 4.53 5.32 1.99
CA LEU A 19 5.02 3.93 2.05
C LEU A 19 5.90 3.63 3.26
N ASP A 20 6.84 4.51 3.60
CA ASP A 20 7.78 4.32 4.72
C ASP A 20 7.22 4.84 6.06
N ASP A 21 5.96 5.29 6.08
CA ASP A 21 5.26 5.92 7.22
C ASP A 21 6.11 6.98 7.93
N ALA A 22 6.80 7.82 7.15
CA ALA A 22 7.79 8.77 7.66
C ALA A 22 7.11 9.93 8.42
N PRO A 23 7.07 9.91 9.78
CA PRO A 23 6.27 10.86 10.54
C PRO A 23 6.90 12.27 10.56
N GLU A 24 8.19 12.35 10.28
CA GLU A 24 8.94 13.60 10.08
C GLU A 24 8.42 14.42 8.89
N SER A 25 7.95 13.75 7.83
CA SER A 25 7.34 14.39 6.66
C SER A 25 5.85 14.67 6.87
N ALA A 26 5.20 14.04 7.85
CA ALA A 26 3.77 14.25 8.14
C ALA A 26 3.45 15.73 8.39
N PHE A 27 4.31 16.43 9.12
CA PHE A 27 4.11 17.86 9.40
C PHE A 27 4.13 18.73 8.13
N HIS A 28 4.94 18.37 7.14
CA HIS A 28 4.98 19.06 5.85
C HIS A 28 3.64 18.94 5.11
N TRP A 29 3.11 17.72 5.02
CA TRP A 29 1.84 17.43 4.36
C TRP A 29 0.64 17.99 5.12
N ASP A 30 0.64 17.91 6.46
CA ASP A 30 -0.40 18.52 7.30
C ASP A 30 -0.49 20.05 7.10
N LYS A 31 0.67 20.71 7.00
CA LYS A 31 0.71 22.16 6.75
C LYS A 31 0.16 22.47 5.35
N LEU A 32 0.58 21.71 4.33
CA LEU A 32 0.10 21.86 2.97
C LEU A 32 -1.42 21.70 2.88
N LEU A 33 -1.98 20.68 3.52
CA LEU A 33 -3.42 20.40 3.53
C LEU A 33 -4.24 21.44 4.31
N LYS A 34 -3.65 22.06 5.35
CA LYS A 34 -4.27 23.18 6.06
C LYS A 34 -4.33 24.45 5.21
N GLU A 35 -3.31 24.70 4.41
CA GLU A 35 -3.26 25.85 3.50
C GLU A 35 -4.12 25.62 2.24
N HIS A 36 -4.23 24.37 1.79
CA HIS A 36 -4.90 23.96 0.56
C HIS A 36 -5.86 22.78 0.80
N ALA A 37 -7.00 23.06 1.42
CA ALA A 37 -8.02 22.05 1.68
C ALA A 37 -8.58 21.41 0.40
N GLU A 38 -8.48 22.09 -0.74
CA GLU A 38 -8.83 21.55 -2.07
C GLU A 38 -7.94 20.38 -2.49
N LEU A 39 -6.71 20.30 -1.96
CA LEU A 39 -5.79 19.20 -2.24
C LEU A 39 -6.10 17.94 -1.44
N LEU A 40 -6.90 18.03 -0.37
CA LEU A 40 -7.24 16.89 0.47
C LEU A 40 -7.77 15.71 -0.35
N LYS A 41 -8.67 15.98 -1.30
CA LYS A 41 -9.29 14.95 -2.12
C LYS A 41 -8.26 14.24 -3.01
N VAL A 42 -7.42 14.99 -3.72
CA VAL A 42 -6.39 14.41 -4.60
C VAL A 42 -5.26 13.76 -3.82
N PHE A 43 -4.97 14.25 -2.61
CA PHE A 43 -4.02 13.68 -1.68
C PHE A 43 -4.47 12.31 -1.15
N GLU A 44 -5.71 12.22 -0.66
CA GLU A 44 -6.30 10.94 -0.23
C GLU A 44 -6.40 9.94 -1.38
N GLU A 45 -6.76 10.41 -2.59
CA GLU A 45 -6.81 9.56 -3.78
C GLU A 45 -5.41 9.05 -4.15
N ALA A 46 -4.38 9.89 -4.11
CA ALA A 46 -2.99 9.47 -4.32
C ALA A 46 -2.52 8.47 -3.25
N LYS A 47 -2.86 8.69 -1.97
CA LYS A 47 -2.60 7.73 -0.89
C LYS A 47 -3.26 6.39 -1.16
N ASN A 48 -4.55 6.40 -1.53
CA ASN A 48 -5.28 5.18 -1.85
C ASN A 48 -4.65 4.44 -3.02
N VAL A 49 -4.20 5.13 -4.08
CA VAL A 49 -3.52 4.46 -5.21
C VAL A 49 -2.24 3.74 -4.77
N LEU A 50 -1.45 4.35 -3.89
CA LEU A 50 -0.22 3.75 -3.34
C LEU A 50 -0.53 2.60 -2.36
N LEU A 51 -1.45 2.80 -1.43
CA LEU A 51 -1.80 1.82 -0.38
C LEU A 51 -2.61 0.63 -0.92
N VAL A 52 -3.52 0.85 -1.88
CA VAL A 52 -4.29 -0.24 -2.53
C VAL A 52 -3.38 -1.15 -3.34
N SER A 53 -2.27 -0.63 -3.86
CA SER A 53 -1.25 -1.48 -4.50
C SER A 53 -0.57 -2.42 -3.50
N ASP A 54 -0.41 -1.99 -2.24
CA ASP A 54 0.23 -2.81 -1.20
C ASP A 54 -0.77 -3.82 -0.58
N GLU A 55 -2.01 -3.40 -0.34
CA GLU A 55 -3.07 -4.24 0.22
C GLU A 55 -3.50 -5.36 -0.76
N ALA A 56 -3.46 -5.09 -2.08
CA ALA A 56 -3.65 -6.12 -3.10
C ALA A 56 -2.45 -7.08 -3.23
N MET A 57 -1.25 -6.65 -2.84
CA MET A 57 -0.01 -7.43 -2.94
C MET A 57 0.15 -8.42 -1.78
N GLU A 58 -0.38 -8.13 -0.59
CA GLU A 58 -0.38 -9.08 0.54
C GLU A 58 -1.45 -10.18 0.43
N VAL A 59 -2.58 -9.96 -0.25
CA VAL A 59 -3.69 -10.95 -0.28
C VAL A 59 -3.45 -12.09 -1.28
N MET A 60 -2.72 -11.84 -2.37
CA MET A 60 -2.41 -12.90 -3.35
C MET A 60 -1.41 -13.91 -2.79
N THR A 61 -0.38 -13.47 -2.07
CA THR A 61 0.75 -14.35 -1.71
C THR A 61 0.41 -15.39 -0.64
N LEU A 62 -0.29 -15.03 0.44
CA LEU A 62 -0.55 -15.97 1.53
C LEU A 62 -1.60 -17.04 1.20
N SER A 63 -2.66 -16.68 0.47
CA SER A 63 -3.72 -17.63 0.08
C SER A 63 -3.24 -18.58 -1.01
N GLU A 64 -2.49 -18.06 -1.99
CA GLU A 64 -1.88 -18.88 -3.03
C GLU A 64 -0.76 -19.75 -2.49
N GLU A 65 0.09 -19.25 -1.57
CA GLU A 65 1.12 -20.06 -0.90
C GLU A 65 0.49 -21.20 -0.11
N ARG A 66 -0.56 -20.94 0.69
CA ARG A 66 -1.26 -21.98 1.45
C ARG A 66 -1.90 -23.02 0.53
N LYS A 67 -2.56 -22.59 -0.56
CA LYS A 67 -3.14 -23.50 -1.56
C LYS A 67 -2.07 -24.29 -2.30
N LEU A 68 -0.94 -23.67 -2.64
CA LEU A 68 0.16 -24.32 -3.34
C LEU A 68 0.86 -25.32 -2.43
N LYS A 69 1.16 -24.95 -1.18
CA LYS A 69 1.62 -25.87 -0.13
C LYS A 69 0.68 -27.05 0.02
N HIS A 70 -0.62 -26.78 0.20
CA HIS A 70 -1.62 -27.84 0.34
C HIS A 70 -1.62 -28.80 -0.85
N ARG A 71 -1.62 -28.28 -2.09
CA ARG A 71 -1.53 -29.10 -3.30
C ARG A 71 -0.27 -29.94 -3.38
N ILE A 72 0.89 -29.38 -3.03
CA ILE A 72 2.18 -30.10 -3.03
C ILE A 72 2.15 -31.22 -1.97
N PHE A 73 1.74 -30.92 -0.74
CA PHE A 73 1.66 -31.91 0.34
C PHE A 73 0.68 -33.04 0.02
N THR A 74 -0.50 -32.73 -0.55
CA THR A 74 -1.48 -33.74 -0.99
C THR A 74 -0.97 -34.59 -2.14
N THR A 75 -0.32 -34.00 -3.15
CA THR A 75 0.20 -34.74 -4.31
C THR A 75 1.34 -35.67 -3.92
N LEU A 76 2.14 -35.30 -2.92
CA LEU A 76 3.25 -36.10 -2.42
C LEU A 76 2.84 -37.07 -1.30
N GLU A 77 1.55 -37.15 -0.94
CA GLU A 77 1.02 -37.96 0.18
C GLU A 77 1.74 -37.70 1.52
N ILE A 78 2.34 -36.51 1.68
CA ILE A 78 3.00 -36.11 2.91
C ILE A 78 1.88 -35.66 3.86
N ASN A 79 1.37 -36.62 4.64
CA ASN A 79 0.45 -36.36 5.74
C ASN A 79 1.18 -35.59 6.85
N ASN A 80 1.24 -34.27 6.75
CA ASN A 80 1.33 -33.46 7.96
C ASN A 80 -0.08 -33.37 8.55
N MET A 81 -0.42 -34.41 9.32
CA MET A 81 -1.43 -34.32 10.37
C MET A 81 -1.10 -33.13 11.27
N ASP A 82 -2.16 -32.49 11.75
CA ASP A 82 -2.22 -31.41 12.75
C ASP A 82 -2.22 -29.97 12.20
N TYR A 83 -3.44 -29.50 11.92
CA TYR A 83 -3.97 -28.27 12.52
C TYR A 83 -5.48 -28.39 12.77
#